data_AF-A0A382HPJ1-F1
#
_entry.id   AF-A0A382HPJ1-F1
#
_cell.length_a   1.000
_cell.length_b   1.000
_cell.length_c   1.000
_cell.angle_alpha   90.00
_cell.angle_beta   90.00
_cell.angle_gamma   90.00
#
_symmetry.space_group_name_H-M   'P 1'
#
loop_
_entity.id
_entity.type
_entity.pdbx_description
1 polymer ?
#
loop_
_entity_poly.entity_id
_entity_poly.type
_entity_poly.pdbx_seq_one_letter_code
_entity_poly.pdbx_strand_id
1 'polypeptide(L)' 'MSNPFELRFRLLEMAKSYLQEQSYKNDSLNQQTWELAKEQGTATVELLKTLQPESYSVEDIKTKAEELYEFVATKK' A
#
# COMPACT_ATOMS: atom_id res chain seq x y z
N MET A 1 17.05 -25.47 -5.16
CA MET A 1 17.15 -24.57 -3.99
C MET A 1 17.32 -23.16 -4.52
N SER A 2 16.52 -22.20 -4.07
CA SER A 2 16.69 -20.80 -4.52
C SER A 2 17.91 -20.16 -3.88
N ASN A 3 18.68 -19.42 -4.67
CA ASN A 3 19.84 -18.67 -4.20
C ASN A 3 19.38 -17.52 -3.27
N PRO A 4 20.18 -17.15 -2.23
CA PRO A 4 19.97 -15.92 -1.45
C PRO A 4 19.50 -14.68 -2.22
N PHE A 5 20.02 -14.43 -3.44
CA PHE A 5 19.57 -13.30 -4.26
C PHE A 5 18.14 -13.46 -4.76
N GLU A 6 17.75 -14.65 -5.19
CA GLU A 6 16.37 -14.95 -5.62
C GLU A 6 15.39 -14.81 -4.45
N LEU A 7 15.80 -15.22 -3.25
CA LEU A 7 14.96 -15.09 -2.06
C LEU A 7 14.72 -13.61 -1.70
N ARG A 8 15.76 -12.78 -1.74
CA ARG A 8 15.65 -11.33 -1.52
C ARG A 8 14.77 -10.66 -2.58
N PHE A 9 14.93 -11.06 -3.85
CA PHE A 9 14.11 -10.54 -4.94
C PHE A 9 12.64 -10.90 -4.75
N ARG A 10 12.31 -12.16 -4.42
CA ARG A 10 10.94 -12.59 -4.13
C ARG A 10 10.33 -11.84 -2.95
N LEU A 11 11.12 -11.55 -1.90
CA LEU A 11 10.64 -10.77 -0.77
C LEU A 11 10.31 -9.32 -1.16
N LEU A 12 11.14 -8.68 -1.97
CA LEU A 12 10.86 -7.35 -2.53
C LEU A 12 9.64 -7.36 -3.45
N GLU A 13 9.46 -8.41 -4.26
CA GLU A 13 8.29 -8.60 -5.11
C GLU A 13 7.00 -8.75 -4.29
N MET A 14 7.04 -9.52 -3.21
CA MET A 14 5.93 -9.65 -2.26
C MET A 14 5.60 -8.30 -1.60
N ALA A 15 6.61 -7.59 -1.11
CA ALA A 15 6.45 -6.27 -0.49
C ALA A 15 5.82 -5.26 -1.47
N LYS A 16 6.30 -5.23 -2.71
CA LYS A 16 5.74 -4.38 -3.78
C LYS A 16 4.28 -4.75 -4.06
N SER A 17 3.98 -6.04 -4.22
CA SER A 17 2.63 -6.52 -4.51
C SER A 17 1.65 -6.13 -3.40
N TYR A 18 2.08 -6.23 -2.15
CA TYR A 18 1.30 -5.79 -1.00
C TYR A 18 1.00 -4.28 -1.03
N LEU A 19 2.02 -3.44 -1.24
CA LEU A 19 1.84 -1.99 -1.30
C LEU A 19 0.96 -1.57 -2.49
N GLN A 20 1.10 -2.26 -3.62
CA GLN A 20 0.25 -2.05 -4.78
C GLN A 20 -1.22 -2.40 -4.48
N GLU A 21 -1.49 -3.54 -3.85
CA GLU A 21 -2.84 -3.93 -3.45
C GLU A 21 -3.43 -2.94 -2.44
N GLN A 22 -2.63 -2.48 -1.48
CA GLN A 22 -3.05 -1.48 -0.50
C GLN A 22 -3.42 -0.15 -1.17
N SER A 23 -2.61 0.32 -2.12
CA SER A 23 -2.90 1.52 -2.89
C SER A 23 -4.23 1.40 -3.66
N TYR A 24 -4.47 0.27 -4.35
CA TYR A 24 -5.74 0.06 -5.05
C TYR A 24 -6.95 0.06 -4.11
N LYS A 25 -6.82 -0.53 -2.92
CA LYS A 25 -7.90 -0.51 -1.91
C LYS A 25 -8.18 0.91 -1.43
N ASN A 26 -7.14 1.66 -1.12
CA ASN A 26 -7.26 3.06 -0.68
C ASN A 26 -7.92 3.92 -1.78
N ASP A 27 -7.51 3.76 -3.03
CA ASP A 27 -8.10 4.49 -4.15
C ASP A 27 -9.59 4.18 -4.32
N SER A 28 -9.96 2.89 -4.20
CA SER A 28 -11.37 2.49 -4.26
C SER A 28 -12.19 3.08 -3.12
N LEU A 29 -11.65 3.08 -1.90
CA LEU A 29 -12.30 3.71 -0.75
C LEU A 29 -12.43 5.23 -0.92
N ASN A 30 -11.40 5.88 -1.46
CA ASN A 30 -11.41 7.31 -1.72
C ASN A 30 -12.48 7.68 -2.75
N GLN A 31 -12.61 6.89 -3.81
CA GLN A 31 -13.68 7.05 -4.80
C GLN A 31 -15.06 6.89 -4.18
N GLN A 32 -15.29 5.83 -3.40
CA GLN A 32 -16.57 5.61 -2.72
C GLN A 32 -16.91 6.75 -1.74
N THR A 33 -15.91 7.23 -1.00
CA THR A 33 -16.07 8.36 -0.07
C THR A 33 -16.45 9.63 -0.81
N TRP A 34 -15.82 9.90 -1.97
CA TRP A 34 -16.16 11.04 -2.81
C TRP A 34 -17.58 10.98 -3.36
N GLU A 35 -18.00 9.82 -3.88
CA GLU A 35 -19.36 9.61 -4.37
C GLU A 35 -20.40 9.85 -3.26
N LEU A 36 -20.18 9.28 -2.08
CA LEU A 36 -21.06 9.48 -0.92
C LEU A 36 -21.13 10.94 -0.48
N ALA A 37 -20.00 11.66 -0.48
CA ALA A 37 -19.97 13.08 -0.13
C ALA A 37 -20.73 13.94 -1.14
N LYS A 38 -20.70 13.59 -2.44
CA LYS A 38 -21.53 14.26 -3.45
C LYS A 38 -23.02 14.01 -3.21
N GLU A 39 -23.41 12.77 -2.91
CA GLU A 39 -24.80 12.41 -2.61
C GLU A 39 -25.33 13.14 -1.37
N GLN A 40 -24.48 13.36 -0.36
CA GLN A 40 -24.82 14.08 0.87
C GLN A 40 -24.71 15.61 0.75
N GLY A 41 -24.20 16.13 -0.37
CA GLY A 41 -23.94 17.57 -0.54
C GLY A 41 -22.78 18.12 0.29
N THR A 42 -21.89 17.26 0.77
CA THR A 42 -20.71 17.61 1.60
C THR A 42 -19.39 17.55 0.83
N ALA A 43 -19.44 17.32 -0.50
CA ALA A 43 -18.27 17.32 -1.36
C ALA A 43 -17.62 18.72 -1.45
N THR A 44 -16.45 18.87 -0.82
CA THR A 44 -15.66 20.11 -0.84
C THR A 44 -14.31 19.91 -1.54
N VAL A 45 -13.68 21.03 -1.94
CA VAL A 45 -12.31 21.01 -2.51
C VAL A 45 -11.31 20.51 -1.47
N GLU A 46 -11.54 20.82 -0.20
CA GLU A 46 -10.74 20.35 0.93
C GLU A 46 -10.83 18.83 1.06
N LEU A 47 -12.02 18.25 0.99
CA LEU A 47 -12.21 16.81 1.01
C LEU A 47 -11.52 16.13 -0.19
N LEU A 48 -11.63 16.71 -1.39
CA LEU A 48 -10.96 16.17 -2.57
C LEU A 48 -9.43 16.11 -2.40
N LYS A 49 -8.84 17.12 -1.74
CA LYS A 49 -7.39 17.13 -1.44
C LYS A 49 -6.99 16.03 -0.46
N THR A 50 -7.84 15.69 0.52
CA THR A 50 -7.54 14.63 1.48
C THR A 50 -7.69 13.23 0.88
N LEU A 51 -8.46 13.08 -0.19
CA LEU A 51 -8.70 11.81 -0.89
C LEU A 51 -7.68 11.53 -2.00
N GLN A 52 -6.61 12.32 -2.10
CA GLN A 52 -5.58 12.10 -3.11
C GLN A 52 -4.88 10.75 -2.88
N PRO A 53 -4.63 9.99 -3.96
CA PRO A 53 -3.94 8.70 -3.85
C PRO A 53 -2.53 8.90 -3.31
N GLU A 54 -2.17 8.17 -2.26
CA GLU A 54 -0.80 8.11 -1.77
C GLU A 54 0.02 7.15 -2.64
N SER A 55 1.12 7.65 -3.20
CA SER A 55 2.10 6.82 -3.91
C SER A 55 3.11 6.25 -2.93
N TYR A 56 3.42 4.96 -3.06
CA TYR A 56 4.54 4.34 -2.37
C TYR A 56 5.85 4.48 -3.17
N SER A 57 6.95 4.61 -2.45
CA SER A 57 8.31 4.74 -2.97
C SER A 57 9.06 3.41 -2.97
N VAL A 58 10.28 3.42 -3.51
CA VAL A 58 11.19 2.25 -3.44
C VAL A 58 11.64 2.01 -2.00
N GLU A 59 11.80 3.08 -1.22
CA GLU A 59 12.12 3.03 0.21
C GLU A 59 11.02 2.30 0.97
N ASP A 60 9.74 2.58 0.69
CA ASP A 60 8.61 1.89 1.32
C ASP A 60 8.60 0.39 1.01
N ILE A 61 8.98 0.00 -0.22
CA ILE A 61 9.12 -1.42 -0.59
C ILE A 61 10.20 -2.10 0.25
N LYS A 62 11.34 -1.42 0.47
CA LYS A 62 12.44 -1.96 1.30
C LYS A 62 12.00 -2.11 2.75
N THR A 63 11.38 -1.08 3.34
CA THR A 63 10.85 -1.13 4.71
C THR A 63 9.83 -2.24 4.87
N LYS A 64 8.88 -2.38 3.92
CA LYS A 64 7.89 -3.46 3.94
C LYS A 64 8.55 -4.85 3.81
N ALA A 65 9.61 -4.98 3.01
CA ALA A 65 10.35 -6.23 2.89
C ALA A 65 11.07 -6.59 4.20
N GLU A 66 11.65 -5.61 4.90
CA GLU A 66 12.27 -5.81 6.22
C GLU A 66 11.23 -6.28 7.24
N GLU A 67 10.05 -5.64 7.30
CA GLU A 67 8.95 -6.07 8.17
C GLU A 67 8.50 -7.51 7.87
N LEU A 68 8.35 -7.87 6.60
CA LEU A 68 7.97 -9.23 6.19
C LEU A 68 9.03 -10.27 6.60
N TYR A 69 10.31 -9.89 6.57
CA TYR A 69 11.40 -10.75 7.03
C TYR A 69 11.42 -10.91 8.55
N GLU A 70 11.31 -9.79 9.28
CA GLU A 70 11.27 -9.77 10.75
C GLU A 70 10.10 -10.59 11.29
N PHE A 71 8.93 -10.54 10.63
CA PHE A 71 7.77 -11.34 10.99
C PHE A 71 8.08 -12.85 11.01
N VAL A 72 8.88 -13.33 10.06
CA VAL A 72 9.27 -14.75 9.97
C VAL A 72 10.43 -15.08 10.92
N ALA A 73 11.38 -14.16 11.07
CA ALA A 73 12.54 -14.34 11.94
C ALA A 73 12.15 -14.37 13.43
N THR A 74 11.12 -13.60 13.80
CA THR A 74 10.61 -13.54 15.17
C THR A 74 9.70 -14.73 15.44
N LYS A 75 10.29 -15.88 15.78
CA LYS A 75 9.55 -16.97 16.44
C LYS A 75 9.20 -16.53 17.87
N LYS A 76 7.95 -16.16 18.12
CA LYS A 76 7.36 -16.32 19.45
C LYS A 76 6.96 -17.77 19.66
#